data_AF-A0A369Q1B8-F1
#
_entry.id   AF-A0A369Q1B8-F1
#
_cell.length_a   1.000
_cell.length_b   1.000
_cell.length_c   1.000
_cell.angle_alpha   90.00
_cell.angle_beta   90.00
_cell.angle_gamma   90.00
#
_symmetry.space_group_name_H-M   'P 1'
#
loop_
_entity.id
_entity.type
_entity.pdbx_description
1 polymer ?
#
loop_
_entity_poly.entity_id
_entity_poly.type
_entity_poly.pdbx_seq_one_letter_code
_entity_poly.pdbx_strand_id
1 'polypeptide(L)'
;MSDSFQYRLSKNQKEEIAENLIAILQKDAKITQATTDFISDWISTGPSEKRKAFYDVWEIVLKNYLPTERPILFRSSKRIIKKNRIASFTGQLGCAKNFGKDYLIIYDTYEVLKFEEELYKPGDYKNTFYPLINVLEKARDSGGWGFPERIWNFIGENEYIVRIEVEYLNILKWVKNDTDKYLALKYPNSK
;
A
#
# COMPACT_ATOMS: atom_id res chain seq x y z
N MET A 1 22.64 -24.60 -1.61
CA MET A 1 22.49 -23.68 -0.46
C MET A 1 21.89 -22.40 -1.00
N SER A 2 20.63 -22.10 -0.70
CA SER A 2 20.03 -20.82 -1.09
C SER A 2 20.28 -19.84 0.06
N ASP A 3 21.26 -18.95 -0.10
CA ASP A 3 21.35 -17.78 0.76
C ASP A 3 20.06 -16.98 0.57
N SER A 4 19.09 -17.18 1.46
CA SER A 4 17.87 -16.41 1.45
C SER A 4 18.26 -14.97 1.80
N PHE A 5 18.10 -14.05 0.87
CA PHE A 5 18.29 -12.62 1.11
C PHE A 5 17.54 -12.22 2.39
N GLN A 6 18.29 -11.88 3.45
CA GLN A 6 17.71 -11.40 4.70
C GLN A 6 17.75 -9.89 4.71
N TYR A 7 16.68 -9.27 4.22
CA TYR A 7 16.49 -7.84 4.35
C TYR A 7 16.44 -7.46 5.84
N ARG A 8 17.45 -6.71 6.30
CA ARG A 8 17.64 -6.29 7.69
C ARG A 8 17.91 -4.80 7.73
N LEU A 9 17.15 -4.09 8.56
CA LEU A 9 17.35 -2.67 8.86
C LEU A 9 17.47 -2.51 10.38
N SER A 10 18.39 -1.65 10.80
CA SER A 10 18.45 -1.16 12.19
C SER A 10 17.22 -0.30 12.51
N LYS A 11 17.02 0.01 13.80
CA LYS A 11 15.93 0.91 14.21
C LYS A 11 16.06 2.30 13.55
N ASN A 12 17.24 2.90 13.64
CA ASN A 12 17.50 4.23 13.08
C ASN A 12 17.32 4.25 11.56
N GLN A 13 17.77 3.21 10.84
CA GLN A 13 17.57 3.13 9.39
C GLN A 13 16.08 3.11 9.02
N LYS A 14 15.24 2.40 9.80
CA LYS A 14 13.79 2.39 9.56
C LYS A 14 13.16 3.75 9.79
N GLU A 15 13.59 4.46 10.84
CA GLU A 15 13.14 5.81 11.16
C GLU A 15 13.55 6.80 10.05
N GLU A 16 14.81 6.79 9.64
CA GLU A 16 15.33 7.64 8.56
C GLU A 16 14.59 7.44 7.23
N ILE A 17 14.36 6.17 6.84
CA ILE A 17 13.61 5.85 5.62
C ILE A 17 12.15 6.33 5.74
N ALA A 18 11.50 6.07 6.88
CA ALA A 18 10.11 6.48 7.09
C ALA A 18 9.95 8.00 7.08
N GLU A 19 10.83 8.74 7.75
CA GLU A 19 10.85 10.19 7.75
C GLU A 19 11.07 10.76 6.35
N ASN A 20 11.98 10.17 5.57
CA ASN A 20 12.22 10.60 4.20
C ASN A 20 11.01 10.36 3.30
N LEU A 21 10.34 9.20 3.40
CA LEU A 21 9.08 8.92 2.71
C LEU A 21 8.03 10.00 3.00
N ILE A 22 7.77 10.27 4.28
CA ILE A 22 6.81 11.30 4.69
C ILE A 22 7.18 12.67 4.12
N ALA A 23 8.45 13.06 4.24
CA ALA A 23 8.93 14.37 3.80
C ALA A 23 8.87 14.55 2.28
N ILE A 24 9.01 13.49 1.48
CA ILE A 24 8.90 13.57 0.01
C ILE A 24 7.53 14.11 -0.41
N LEU A 25 6.46 13.62 0.22
CA LEU A 25 5.08 13.99 -0.15
C LEU A 25 4.58 15.22 0.60
N GLN A 26 4.99 15.43 1.86
CA GLN A 26 4.50 16.58 2.66
C GLN A 26 5.34 17.85 2.51
N LYS A 27 6.64 17.72 2.25
CA LYS A 27 7.61 18.82 2.32
C LYS A 27 8.43 18.97 1.04
N ASP A 28 8.03 18.27 -0.02
CA ASP A 28 8.75 18.24 -1.29
C ASP A 28 10.23 17.82 -1.16
N ALA A 29 10.57 17.01 -0.15
CA ALA A 29 11.95 16.66 0.14
C ALA A 29 12.58 15.78 -0.96
N LYS A 30 13.91 15.85 -1.08
CA LYS A 30 14.69 14.94 -1.93
C LYS A 30 14.67 13.53 -1.35
N ILE A 31 14.55 12.54 -2.22
CA ILE A 31 14.72 11.14 -1.85
C ILE A 31 16.18 10.84 -1.52
N THR A 32 16.38 9.97 -0.54
CA THR A 32 17.68 9.43 -0.14
C THR A 32 17.93 8.07 -0.81
N GLN A 33 19.20 7.69 -0.98
CA GLN A 33 19.54 6.37 -1.54
C GLN A 33 18.91 5.23 -0.75
N ALA A 34 18.94 5.29 0.59
CA ALA A 34 18.32 4.28 1.46
C ALA A 34 16.81 4.12 1.20
N THR A 35 16.12 5.22 0.88
CA THR A 35 14.68 5.19 0.57
C THR A 35 14.42 4.65 -0.84
N THR A 36 15.25 5.02 -1.82
CA THR A 36 15.22 4.43 -3.17
C THR A 36 15.43 2.92 -3.13
N ASP A 37 16.42 2.45 -2.38
CA ASP A 37 16.72 1.03 -2.22
C ASP A 37 15.56 0.30 -1.51
N PHE A 38 15.03 0.88 -0.43
CA PHE A 38 13.87 0.34 0.29
C PHE A 38 12.64 0.18 -0.61
N ILE A 39 12.28 1.20 -1.39
CA ILE A 39 11.14 1.12 -2.32
C ILE A 39 11.41 0.08 -3.41
N SER A 40 12.63 0.06 -3.95
CA SER A 40 13.02 -0.88 -5.00
C SER A 40 12.88 -2.33 -4.53
N ASP A 41 13.34 -2.61 -3.31
CA ASP A 41 13.23 -3.91 -2.68
C ASP A 41 11.78 -4.25 -2.32
N TRP A 42 11.00 -3.29 -1.81
CA TRP A 42 9.58 -3.49 -1.52
C TRP A 42 8.80 -3.95 -2.75
N ILE A 43 8.98 -3.27 -3.88
CA ILE A 43 8.29 -3.57 -5.14
C ILE A 43 8.78 -4.90 -5.72
N SER A 44 10.09 -5.14 -5.68
CA SER A 44 10.69 -6.33 -6.30
C SER A 44 10.54 -7.62 -5.47
N THR A 45 10.15 -7.51 -4.19
CA THR A 45 10.06 -8.66 -3.28
C THR A 45 8.63 -9.22 -3.21
N GLY A 46 8.45 -10.51 -3.45
CA GLY A 46 7.15 -11.18 -3.38
C GLY A 46 6.53 -11.17 -1.97
N PRO A 47 5.20 -11.32 -1.83
CA PRO A 47 4.53 -11.32 -0.52
C PRO A 47 5.03 -12.37 0.48
N SER A 48 5.49 -13.54 0.00
CA SER A 48 6.07 -14.61 0.81
C SER A 48 7.47 -14.29 1.36
N GLU A 49 8.16 -13.36 0.72
CA GLU A 49 9.54 -12.98 1.02
C GLU A 49 9.62 -11.69 1.85
N LYS A 50 8.58 -10.85 1.79
CA LYS A 50 8.45 -9.64 2.61
C LYS A 50 8.52 -10.00 4.11
N ARG A 51 9.60 -9.59 4.77
CA ARG A 51 9.85 -9.81 6.21
C ARG A 51 9.40 -8.62 7.06
N LYS A 52 9.44 -8.81 8.38
CA LYS A 52 9.06 -7.80 9.40
C LYS A 52 9.69 -6.44 9.18
N ALA A 53 10.95 -6.38 8.73
CA ALA A 53 11.67 -5.12 8.53
C ALA A 53 10.96 -4.18 7.54
N PHE A 54 10.36 -4.69 6.46
CA PHE A 54 9.57 -3.87 5.54
C PHE A 54 8.33 -3.30 6.22
N TYR A 55 7.59 -4.16 6.91
CA TYR A 55 6.35 -3.76 7.57
C TYR A 55 6.59 -2.79 8.72
N ASP A 56 7.74 -2.87 9.41
CA ASP A 56 8.09 -1.92 10.46
C ASP A 56 8.27 -0.49 9.92
N VAL A 57 8.87 -0.32 8.74
CA VAL A 57 8.98 1.01 8.10
C VAL A 57 7.60 1.53 7.74
N TRP A 58 6.78 0.72 7.08
CA TRP A 58 5.41 1.11 6.73
C TRP A 58 4.55 1.43 7.95
N GLU A 59 4.73 0.70 9.05
CA GLU A 59 4.03 0.97 10.30
C GLU A 59 4.35 2.36 10.85
N ILE A 60 5.62 2.80 10.77
CA ILE A 60 6.05 4.16 11.15
C ILE A 60 5.44 5.18 10.19
N VAL A 61 5.55 4.95 8.88
CA VAL A 61 4.98 5.86 7.86
C VAL A 61 3.49 6.05 8.08
N LEU A 62 2.72 4.97 8.18
CA LEU A 62 1.27 5.03 8.31
C LEU A 62 0.82 5.69 9.62
N LYS A 63 1.59 5.57 10.72
CA LYS A 63 1.27 6.29 11.96
C LYS A 63 1.48 7.80 11.87
N ASN A 64 2.33 8.27 10.96
CA ASN A 64 2.79 9.67 10.92
C ASN A 64 2.40 10.42 9.64
N TYR A 65 1.96 9.72 8.60
CA TYR A 65 1.52 10.30 7.34
C TYR A 65 0.00 10.36 7.26
N LEU A 66 -0.52 11.56 6.97
CA LEU A 66 -1.92 11.79 6.65
C LEU A 66 -2.05 12.18 5.17
N PRO A 67 -2.66 11.34 4.33
CA PRO A 67 -2.94 11.67 2.92
C PRO A 67 -3.91 12.85 2.81
N THR A 68 -3.74 13.68 1.79
CA THR A 68 -4.70 14.75 1.43
C THR A 68 -5.70 14.31 0.36
N GLU A 69 -5.34 13.33 -0.46
CA GLU A 69 -6.23 12.74 -1.45
C GLU A 69 -7.22 11.75 -0.82
N ARG A 70 -8.31 11.48 -1.54
CA ARG A 70 -9.39 10.57 -1.11
C ARG A 70 -9.80 9.58 -2.22
N PRO A 71 -8.88 8.74 -2.73
CA PRO A 71 -9.20 7.75 -3.76
C PRO A 71 -10.02 6.59 -3.21
N ILE A 72 -10.80 5.92 -4.06
CA ILE A 72 -11.31 4.59 -3.74
C ILE A 72 -10.23 3.58 -4.09
N LEU A 73 -9.84 2.77 -3.12
CA LEU A 73 -8.77 1.79 -3.28
C LEU A 73 -9.33 0.38 -3.44
N PHE A 74 -8.68 -0.42 -4.30
CA PHE A 74 -9.10 -1.77 -4.65
C PHE A 74 -8.00 -2.78 -4.37
N ARG A 75 -8.39 -3.98 -3.93
CA ARG A 75 -7.49 -5.12 -3.81
C ARG A 75 -8.24 -6.41 -4.12
N SER A 76 -7.66 -7.26 -4.95
CA SER A 76 -8.13 -8.64 -5.09
C SER A 76 -7.38 -9.57 -4.16
N SER A 77 -8.08 -10.57 -3.63
CA SER A 77 -7.49 -11.57 -2.74
C SER A 77 -8.15 -12.92 -2.93
N LYS A 78 -7.37 -14.00 -2.78
CA LYS A 78 -7.89 -15.39 -2.72
C LYS A 78 -8.51 -15.74 -1.36
N ARG A 79 -8.28 -14.91 -0.34
CA ARG A 79 -8.70 -15.14 1.04
C ARG A 79 -9.27 -13.86 1.63
N ILE A 80 -10.19 -14.00 2.57
CA ILE A 80 -10.65 -12.88 3.41
C ILE A 80 -9.44 -12.32 4.16
N ILE A 81 -9.30 -11.00 4.15
CA ILE A 81 -8.18 -10.33 4.80
C ILE A 81 -8.37 -10.33 6.32
N LYS A 82 -7.25 -10.49 7.03
CA LYS A 82 -7.20 -10.40 8.50
C LYS A 82 -6.96 -8.95 8.94
N LYS A 83 -7.52 -8.58 10.08
CA LYS A 83 -7.34 -7.29 10.77
C LYS A 83 -5.85 -7.00 11.05
N ASN A 84 -5.50 -5.71 11.14
CA ASN A 84 -4.16 -5.19 11.48
C ASN A 84 -3.05 -5.65 10.52
N ARG A 85 -3.36 -5.76 9.21
CA ARG A 85 -2.36 -6.11 8.20
C ARG A 85 -2.07 -4.92 7.30
N ILE A 86 -0.79 -4.71 7.00
CA ILE A 86 -0.38 -3.80 5.94
C ILE A 86 -0.42 -4.56 4.62
N ALA A 87 -1.08 -3.99 3.61
CA ALA A 87 -1.08 -4.55 2.27
C ALA A 87 -1.17 -3.48 1.18
N SER A 88 -0.75 -3.88 -0.01
CA SER A 88 -0.85 -3.07 -1.22
C SER A 88 -2.28 -3.08 -1.78
N PHE A 89 -2.79 -1.91 -2.11
CA PHE A 89 -4.01 -1.68 -2.87
C PHE A 89 -3.65 -0.94 -4.17
N THR A 90 -4.59 -0.92 -5.10
CA THR A 90 -4.49 -0.15 -6.34
C THR A 90 -5.62 0.87 -6.42
N GLY A 91 -5.34 2.07 -6.94
CA GLY A 91 -6.39 3.04 -7.29
C GLY A 91 -7.20 2.65 -8.53
N GLN A 92 -6.88 1.54 -9.21
CA GLN A 92 -7.51 1.12 -10.46
C GLN A 92 -8.21 -0.24 -10.32
N LEU A 93 -9.55 -0.24 -10.46
CA LEU A 93 -10.34 -1.48 -10.43
C LEU A 93 -9.92 -2.49 -11.50
N GLY A 94 -9.51 -2.01 -12.69
CA GLY A 94 -9.02 -2.86 -13.78
C GLY A 94 -7.81 -3.70 -13.36
N CYS A 95 -6.84 -3.07 -12.67
CA CYS A 95 -5.67 -3.75 -12.13
C CYS A 95 -6.09 -4.81 -11.10
N ALA A 96 -6.97 -4.47 -10.15
CA ALA A 96 -7.45 -5.41 -9.14
C ALA A 96 -8.07 -6.68 -9.76
N LYS A 97 -8.84 -6.56 -10.85
CA LYS A 97 -9.46 -7.73 -11.54
C LYS A 97 -8.43 -8.76 -12.02
N ASN A 98 -7.21 -8.33 -12.34
CA ASN A 98 -6.18 -9.21 -12.89
C ASN A 98 -5.42 -10.00 -11.81
N PHE A 99 -5.43 -9.58 -10.55
CA PHE A 99 -4.61 -10.17 -9.48
C PHE A 99 -5.28 -11.28 -8.66
N GLY A 100 -6.60 -11.45 -8.73
CA GLY A 100 -7.31 -12.50 -7.98
C GLY A 100 -8.81 -12.56 -8.28
N LYS A 101 -9.41 -13.74 -8.11
CA LYS A 101 -10.78 -14.03 -8.56
C LYS A 101 -11.75 -14.47 -7.47
N ASP A 102 -11.40 -14.41 -6.19
CA ASP A 102 -12.29 -14.86 -5.12
C ASP A 102 -12.96 -13.68 -4.41
N TYR A 103 -12.17 -12.70 -3.96
CA TYR A 103 -12.67 -11.52 -3.26
C TYR A 103 -12.13 -10.24 -3.89
N LEU A 104 -13.03 -9.27 -4.11
CA LEU A 104 -12.69 -7.87 -4.35
C LEU A 104 -12.89 -7.10 -3.06
N ILE A 105 -11.90 -6.32 -2.68
CA ILE A 105 -11.89 -5.54 -1.46
C ILE A 105 -11.81 -4.09 -1.88
N ILE A 106 -12.77 -3.31 -1.39
CA ILE A 106 -12.94 -1.90 -1.69
C ILE A 106 -12.75 -1.14 -0.39
N TYR A 107 -11.88 -0.14 -0.43
CA TYR A 107 -11.57 0.73 0.68
C TYR A 107 -11.89 2.17 0.29
N ASP A 108 -12.95 2.69 0.88
CA ASP A 108 -13.39 4.07 0.67
C ASP A 108 -12.61 4.99 1.62
N THR A 109 -11.59 5.66 1.09
CA THR A 109 -10.72 6.49 1.93
C THR A 109 -11.39 7.76 2.43
N TYR A 110 -12.49 8.22 1.81
CA TYR A 110 -13.20 9.40 2.25
C TYR A 110 -13.88 9.17 3.60
N GLU A 111 -14.66 8.09 3.70
CA GLU A 111 -15.34 7.74 4.96
C GLU A 111 -14.34 7.46 6.07
N VAL A 112 -13.22 6.82 5.72
CA VAL A 112 -12.25 6.33 6.68
C VAL A 112 -11.37 7.44 7.25
N LEU A 113 -10.91 8.36 6.40
CA LEU A 113 -10.03 9.45 6.84
C LEU A 113 -10.78 10.62 7.49
N LYS A 114 -12.12 10.69 7.35
CA LYS A 114 -12.93 11.78 7.90
C LYS A 114 -12.62 12.09 9.36
N PHE A 115 -12.44 11.05 10.18
CA PHE A 115 -12.16 11.22 11.62
C PHE A 115 -10.66 11.21 11.96
N GLU A 116 -9.80 10.74 11.06
CA GLU A 116 -8.33 10.78 11.27
C GLU A 116 -7.83 12.22 11.37
N GLU A 117 -8.37 13.12 10.54
CA GLU A 117 -8.00 14.54 10.55
C GLU A 117 -8.45 15.28 11.81
N GLU A 118 -9.63 14.95 12.33
CA GLU A 118 -10.24 15.67 13.45
C GLU A 118 -9.78 15.14 14.82
N LEU A 119 -9.55 13.83 14.94
CA LEU A 119 -9.39 13.17 16.24
C LEU A 119 -7.96 12.73 16.55
N TYR A 120 -7.08 12.66 15.55
CA TYR A 120 -5.75 12.07 15.70
C TYR A 120 -4.62 13.06 15.37
N LYS A 121 -3.42 12.70 15.83
CA LYS A 121 -2.19 13.45 15.61
C LYS A 121 -1.15 12.55 14.97
N PRO A 122 -0.12 13.11 14.33
CA PRO A 122 1.02 12.31 13.85
C PRO A 122 1.59 11.44 14.97
N GLY A 123 1.74 10.15 14.70
CA GLY A 123 2.13 9.09 15.64
C GLY A 123 0.97 8.17 16.02
N ASP A 124 -0.27 8.68 15.97
CA ASP A 124 -1.46 8.00 16.46
C ASP A 124 -2.46 7.63 15.35
N TYR A 125 -2.15 7.95 14.09
CA TYR A 125 -3.04 7.64 12.97
C TYR A 125 -3.28 6.14 12.83
N LYS A 126 -4.54 5.76 12.60
CA LYS A 126 -4.96 4.34 12.59
C LYS A 126 -5.29 3.83 11.20
N ASN A 127 -6.09 4.60 10.45
CA ASN A 127 -6.70 4.17 9.21
C ASN A 127 -6.17 4.90 7.97
N THR A 128 -4.88 5.19 7.96
CA THR A 128 -4.23 5.90 6.87
C THR A 128 -3.71 4.95 5.80
N PHE A 129 -3.31 5.54 4.68
CA PHE A 129 -2.59 4.87 3.61
C PHE A 129 -1.40 5.72 3.18
N TYR A 130 -0.52 5.16 2.35
CA TYR A 130 0.58 5.89 1.74
C TYR A 130 0.55 5.68 0.22
N PRO A 131 0.43 6.75 -0.59
CA PRO A 131 0.36 6.63 -2.04
C PRO A 131 1.77 6.50 -2.63
N LEU A 132 2.26 5.26 -2.69
CA LEU A 132 3.59 4.98 -3.23
C LEU A 132 3.71 5.43 -4.69
N ILE A 133 2.62 5.33 -5.45
CA ILE A 133 2.52 5.87 -6.81
C ILE A 133 2.96 7.33 -6.92
N ASN A 134 2.54 8.21 -6.02
CA ASN A 134 2.88 9.63 -6.06
C ASN A 134 4.40 9.85 -5.91
N VAL A 135 5.09 8.98 -5.16
CA VAL A 135 6.55 9.01 -5.06
C VAL A 135 7.19 8.59 -6.39
N LEU A 136 6.68 7.53 -7.03
CA LEU A 136 7.22 7.02 -8.29
C LEU A 136 6.97 7.98 -9.47
N GLU A 137 5.81 8.62 -9.53
CA GLU A 137 5.51 9.65 -10.53
C GLU A 137 6.44 10.86 -10.38
N LYS A 138 6.58 11.35 -9.14
CA LYS A 138 7.51 12.45 -8.83
C LYS A 138 8.96 12.10 -9.17
N ALA A 139 9.37 10.86 -8.89
CA ALA A 139 10.69 10.35 -9.26
C ALA A 139 10.88 10.34 -10.77
N ARG A 140 9.95 9.77 -11.53
CA ARG A 140 9.98 9.74 -13.01
C ARG A 140 10.13 11.14 -13.59
N ASP A 141 9.30 12.08 -13.12
CA ASP A 141 9.25 13.45 -13.63
C ASP A 141 10.50 14.26 -13.22
N SER A 142 11.24 13.78 -12.22
CA SER A 142 12.47 14.38 -11.69
C SER A 142 13.76 13.65 -12.14
N GLY A 143 13.72 12.90 -13.25
CA GLY A 143 14.89 12.22 -13.80
C GLY A 143 15.20 10.85 -13.19
N GLY A 144 14.21 10.21 -12.57
CA GLY A 144 14.24 8.81 -12.16
C GLY A 144 14.77 8.53 -10.75
N TRP A 145 15.42 9.49 -10.09
CA TRP A 145 15.82 9.40 -8.66
C TRP A 145 16.65 8.15 -8.28
N GLY A 146 17.40 7.61 -9.24
CA GLY A 146 18.23 6.42 -9.03
C GLY A 146 17.44 5.10 -8.95
N PHE A 147 16.13 5.12 -9.23
CA PHE A 147 15.37 3.87 -9.36
C PHE A 147 15.84 3.06 -10.57
N PRO A 148 15.94 1.73 -10.46
CA PRO A 148 16.24 0.89 -11.61
C PRO A 148 15.06 0.91 -12.60
N GLU A 149 15.36 0.83 -13.90
CA GLU A 149 14.34 0.96 -14.97
C GLU A 149 13.14 0.02 -14.81
N ARG A 150 13.35 -1.17 -14.24
CA ARG A 150 12.29 -2.15 -13.99
C ARG A 150 11.14 -1.60 -13.13
N ILE A 151 11.40 -0.60 -12.28
CA ILE A 151 10.39 0.01 -11.40
C ILE A 151 9.30 0.72 -12.21
N TRP A 152 9.63 1.23 -13.40
CA TRP A 152 8.68 1.96 -14.23
C TRP A 152 7.53 1.09 -14.75
N ASN A 153 7.73 -0.23 -14.83
CA ASN A 153 6.67 -1.18 -15.14
C ASN A 153 5.59 -1.24 -14.05
N PHE A 154 5.92 -0.86 -12.81
CA PHE A 154 5.01 -0.94 -11.66
C PHE A 154 4.21 0.35 -11.43
N ILE A 155 4.56 1.47 -12.10
CA ILE A 155 3.76 2.72 -12.03
C ILE A 155 2.30 2.45 -12.44
N GLY A 156 2.08 1.59 -13.44
CA GLY A 156 0.74 1.23 -13.91
C GLY A 156 -0.11 0.50 -12.86
N GLU A 157 0.49 -0.06 -11.82
CA GLU A 157 -0.25 -0.71 -10.74
C GLU A 157 -0.93 0.29 -9.81
N ASN A 158 -0.53 1.57 -9.85
CA ASN A 158 -1.09 2.65 -9.03
C ASN A 158 -1.14 2.23 -7.53
N GLU A 159 0.02 1.87 -6.98
CA GLU A 159 0.13 1.21 -5.66
C GLU A 159 -0.06 2.17 -4.48
N TYR A 160 -0.89 1.74 -3.54
CA TYR A 160 -1.14 2.38 -2.23
C TYR A 160 -0.87 1.38 -1.11
N ILE A 161 -0.12 1.79 -0.09
CA ILE A 161 0.15 0.96 1.08
C ILE A 161 -0.88 1.28 2.15
N VAL A 162 -1.67 0.30 2.58
CA VAL A 162 -2.81 0.52 3.49
C VAL A 162 -2.65 -0.33 4.74
N ARG A 163 -2.88 0.26 5.94
CA ARG A 163 -3.14 -0.53 7.16
C ARG A 163 -4.62 -0.92 7.17
N ILE A 164 -4.87 -2.22 7.16
CA ILE A 164 -6.22 -2.75 7.01
C ILE A 164 -6.90 -2.89 8.36
N GLU A 165 -8.00 -2.15 8.49
CA GLU A 165 -9.01 -2.31 9.50
C GLU A 165 -10.29 -2.85 8.83
N VAL A 166 -10.63 -4.11 9.14
CA VAL A 166 -11.67 -4.87 8.40
C VAL A 166 -13.06 -4.21 8.49
N GLU A 167 -13.31 -3.49 9.58
CA GLU A 167 -14.56 -2.75 9.82
C GLU A 167 -14.83 -1.68 8.75
N TYR A 168 -13.79 -1.20 8.08
CA TYR A 168 -13.85 -0.18 7.03
C TYR A 168 -13.74 -0.75 5.61
N LEU A 169 -13.72 -2.09 5.47
CA LEU A 169 -13.64 -2.74 4.17
C LEU A 169 -15.02 -3.12 3.64
N ASN A 170 -15.27 -2.75 2.39
CA ASN A 170 -16.32 -3.34 1.59
C ASN A 170 -15.76 -4.56 0.87
N ILE A 171 -16.12 -5.76 1.33
CA ILE A 171 -15.67 -7.02 0.75
C ILE A 171 -16.78 -7.55 -0.16
N LEU A 172 -16.45 -7.81 -1.41
CA LEU A 172 -17.32 -8.46 -2.38
C LEU A 172 -16.73 -9.82 -2.75
N LYS A 173 -17.58 -10.83 -2.90
CA LYS A 173 -17.18 -12.13 -3.45
C LYS A 173 -17.47 -12.14 -4.94
N TRP A 174 -16.48 -12.55 -5.73
CA TRP A 174 -16.67 -12.81 -7.15
C TRP A 174 -17.49 -14.09 -7.33
N VAL A 175 -18.55 -14.00 -8.12
CA VAL A 175 -19.40 -15.13 -8.47
C VAL A 175 -19.29 -15.33 -9.97
N LYS A 176 -19.00 -16.57 -10.38
CA LYS A 176 -19.01 -16.96 -11.79
C LYS A 176 -20.47 -17.02 -12.25
N ASN A 177 -20.82 -16.30 -13.31
CA ASN A 177 -22.12 -16.44 -13.96
C ASN A 177 -22.01 -17.34 -15.20
N ASP A 178 -23.14 -17.86 -15.68
CA ASP A 178 -23.25 -18.84 -16.78
C ASP A 178 -22.66 -18.37 -18.12
N THR A 179 -22.36 -17.07 -18.25
CA THR A 179 -21.72 -16.47 -19.44
C THR A 179 -20.21 -16.24 -19.30
N ASP A 180 -19.53 -16.95 -18.38
CA ASP A 180 -18.11 -16.73 -18.01
C ASP A 180 -17.76 -15.30 -17.55
N LYS A 181 -18.78 -14.51 -17.19
CA LYS A 181 -18.63 -13.16 -16.61
C LYS A 181 -18.65 -13.25 -15.09
N TYR A 182 -17.79 -12.49 -14.42
CA TYR A 182 -17.77 -12.40 -12.96
C TYR A 182 -18.63 -11.24 -12.46
N LEU A 183 -19.53 -11.51 -11.53
CA LEU A 183 -20.28 -10.50 -10.77
C LEU A 183 -19.72 -10.41 -9.35
N ALA A 184 -19.77 -9.23 -8.74
CA ALA A 184 -19.33 -9.03 -7.36
C ALA A 184 -20.55 -8.87 -6.44
N LEU A 185 -20.69 -9.73 -5.43
CA LEU A 185 -21.78 -9.66 -4.44
C LEU A 185 -21.24 -9.26 -3.07
N LYS A 186 -21.98 -8.44 -2.32
CA LYS A 186 -21.58 -8.00 -0.98
C LYS A 186 -21.41 -9.21 -0.06
N TYR A 187 -20.21 -9.36 0.48
CA TYR A 187 -19.93 -10.37 1.48
C TYR A 187 -20.59 -9.92 2.79
N PRO A 188 -21.43 -10.75 3.42
CA PRO A 188 -22.00 -10.40 4.71
C PRO A 188 -20.89 -10.34 5.74
N ASN A 189 -20.60 -9.15 6.27
CA ASN A 189 -19.75 -9.01 7.44
C ASN A 189 -20.45 -9.76 8.59
N SER A 190 -19.91 -10.91 8.99
CA SER A 190 -20.35 -11.63 10.17
C SER A 190 -20.17 -10.70 11.37
N LYS A 191 -21.30 -10.31 11.98
CA LYS A 191 -21.36 -9.59 13.26
C LYS A 191 -20.60 -10.33 14.35
#